data_AF-A0A1D1VXB1-F1
#
_entry.id   AF-A0A1D1VXB1-F1
#
_cell.length_a   1.000
_cell.length_b   1.000
_cell.length_c   1.000
_cell.angle_alpha   90.00
_cell.angle_beta   90.00
_cell.angle_gamma   90.00
#
_symmetry.space_group_name_H-M   'P 1'
#
loop_
_entity.id
_entity.type
_entity.pdbx_description
1 polymer ?
#
loop_
_entity_poly.entity_id
_entity_poly.type
_entity_poly.pdbx_seq_one_letter_code
_entity_poly.pdbx_strand_id
1 'polypeptide(L)' 'MPPSPISGIADLLYKNVFRRTSTFVLAIIGGGFMFERGFDKIGDTIFETRNKGKLWKDIKHKYETKSDGDTPTGDTEA' A
#
# COMPACT_ATOMS: atom_id res chain seq x y z
N MET A 1 23.07 -40.02 -15.86
CA MET A 1 21.77 -39.52 -15.36
C MET A 1 21.46 -38.24 -16.11
N PRO A 2 20.37 -38.14 -16.89
CA PRO A 2 20.01 -36.88 -17.53
C PRO A 2 19.65 -35.85 -16.43
N PRO A 3 20.09 -34.59 -16.54
CA PRO A 3 19.69 -33.56 -15.59
C PRO A 3 18.17 -33.37 -15.65
N SER A 4 17.51 -33.42 -14.51
CA SER A 4 16.06 -33.18 -14.41
C SER A 4 15.70 -31.79 -14.95
N PRO A 5 14.64 -31.63 -15.75
CA PRO A 5 14.18 -30.33 -16.22
C PRO A 5 13.57 -29.57 -15.04
N ILE A 6 14.38 -28.78 -14.34
CA ILE A 6 13.88 -27.89 -13.31
C ILE A 6 13.14 -26.75 -14.01
N SER A 7 11.81 -26.85 -14.02
CA SER A 7 10.81 -25.76 -13.96
C SER A 7 11.24 -24.39 -14.51
N GLY A 8 10.71 -24.03 -15.68
CA GLY A 8 11.13 -22.88 -16.48
C GLY A 8 11.11 -21.49 -15.83
N ILE A 9 10.33 -21.26 -14.75
CA ILE A 9 10.29 -19.95 -14.07
C ILE A 9 11.43 -19.80 -13.06
N ALA A 10 11.67 -20.81 -12.23
CA ALA A 10 12.76 -20.76 -11.24
C ALA A 10 14.12 -20.66 -11.94
N ASP A 11 14.29 -21.40 -13.04
CA ASP A 11 15.50 -21.39 -13.85
C ASP A 11 15.72 -20.03 -14.55
N LEU A 12 14.63 -19.40 -15.01
CA LEU A 12 14.66 -18.06 -15.61
C LEU A 12 15.02 -16.99 -14.58
N LEU A 13 14.44 -17.05 -13.38
CA LEU A 13 14.76 -16.13 -12.29
C LEU A 13 16.20 -16.32 -11.81
N TYR A 14 16.67 -17.57 -11.70
CA TYR A 14 18.05 -17.84 -11.32
C TYR A 14 19.01 -17.24 -12.34
N LYS A 15 18.82 -17.54 -13.63
CA LYS A 15 19.72 -17.07 -14.69
C LYS A 15 19.76 -15.54 -14.82
N ASN A 16 18.62 -14.86 -14.63
CA ASN A 16 18.51 -13.42 -14.89
C ASN A 16 18.70 -12.54 -13.65
N VAL A 17 18.31 -13.02 -12.46
CA VAL A 17 18.28 -12.19 -11.25
C VAL A 17 19.26 -12.72 -10.20
N PHE A 18 19.18 -14.01 -9.86
CA PHE A 18 19.90 -14.56 -8.71
C PHE A 18 21.32 -15.08 -9.00
N ARG A 19 21.73 -15.22 -10.26
CA ARG A 19 23.03 -15.79 -10.64
C ARG A 19 24.23 -14.87 -10.38
N ARG A 20 24.05 -13.54 -10.49
CA ARG A 20 25.12 -12.56 -10.27
C ARG A 20 24.80 -11.69 -9.07
N THR A 21 25.77 -11.48 -8.18
CA THR A 21 25.58 -10.67 -6.97
C THR A 21 25.16 -9.24 -7.29
N SER A 22 25.70 -8.64 -8.36
CA SER A 22 25.34 -7.27 -8.77
C SER A 22 23.87 -7.14 -9.19
N THR A 23 23.36 -8.07 -10.01
CA THR A 23 21.94 -8.07 -10.42
C THR A 23 21.02 -8.41 -9.26
N PHE A 24 21.47 -9.31 -8.38
CA PHE A 24 20.73 -9.68 -7.17
C PHE A 24 20.56 -8.50 -6.20
N VAL A 25 21.63 -7.75 -5.93
CA VAL A 25 21.59 -6.58 -5.06
C VAL A 25 20.63 -5.51 -5.61
N LEU A 26 20.69 -5.24 -6.92
CA LEU A 26 19.77 -4.30 -7.56
C LEU A 26 18.31 -4.76 -7.44
N ALA A 27 18.04 -6.05 -7.62
CA ALA A 27 16.71 -6.62 -7.46
C ALA A 27 16.19 -6.53 -6.03
N ILE A 28 17.04 -6.72 -5.02
CA ILE A 28 16.65 -6.54 -3.61
C ILE A 28 16.34 -5.08 -3.30
N ILE A 29 17.18 -4.13 -3.73
CA ILE A 29 16.94 -2.71 -3.45
C ILE A 29 15.66 -2.23 -4.13
N GLY A 30 15.51 -2.50 -5.43
CA GLY A 30 14.31 -2.12 -6.18
C GLY A 30 13.06 -2.84 -5.70
N GLY A 31 13.19 -4.14 -5.42
CA GLY A 31 12.13 -4.97 -4.87
C GLY A 31 11.70 -4.50 -3.48
N GLY A 32 12.64 -4.15 -2.61
CA GLY A 32 12.39 -3.64 -1.27
C GLY A 32 11.58 -2.34 -1.29
N PHE A 33 11.97 -1.37 -2.12
CA PHE A 33 11.24 -0.11 -2.27
C PHE A 33 9.79 -0.32 -2.75
N MET A 34 9.59 -1.18 -3.75
CA MET A 34 8.25 -1.50 -4.24
C MET A 34 7.43 -2.30 -3.22
N PHE A 35 8.08 -3.22 -2.51
CA PHE A 35 7.46 -4.05 -1.50
C PHE A 35 6.96 -3.21 -0.32
N GLU A 36 7.79 -2.32 0.23
CA GLU A 36 7.39 -1.39 1.30
C GLU A 36 6.12 -0.62 0.93
N ARG A 37 6.14 0.08 -0.22
CA ARG A 37 5.01 0.90 -0.68
C ARG A 37 3.71 0.12 -0.86
N GLY A 38 3.81 -1.11 -1.38
CA GLY A 38 2.67 -1.98 -1.59
C GLY A 38 2.16 -2.62 -0.30
N PHE A 39 3.09 -3.12 0.52
CA PHE A 39 2.80 -3.83 1.75
C PHE A 39 2.15 -2.94 2.79
N ASP A 40 2.60 -1.68 2.94
CA ASP A 40 1.97 -0.70 3.83
C ASP A 40 0.49 -0.52 3.50
N LYS A 41 0.17 -0.26 2.23
CA LYS A 41 -1.22 -0.06 1.78
C LYS A 41 -2.07 -1.30 1.97
N ILE A 42 -1.52 -2.48 1.69
CA ILE A 42 -2.22 -3.75 1.88
C ILE A 42 -2.49 -3.97 3.37
N GLY A 43 -1.49 -3.73 4.22
CA GLY A 43 -1.60 -3.83 5.67
C GLY A 43 -2.70 -2.93 6.22
N ASP A 44 -2.67 -1.65 5.86
CA ASP A 44 -3.70 -0.67 6.23
C ASP A 44 -5.08 -1.15 5.77
N THR A 45 -5.21 -1.54 4.51
CA THR A 45 -6.50 -1.99 3.95
C THR A 45 -7.06 -3.19 4.70
N ILE A 46 -6.22 -4.17 5.02
CA ILE A 46 -6.62 -5.36 5.79
C ILE A 46 -7.04 -4.95 7.20
N PHE A 47 -6.22 -4.14 7.88
CA PHE A 47 -6.48 -3.69 9.24
C PHE A 47 -7.78 -2.90 9.33
N GLU A 48 -7.96 -1.91 8.46
CA GLU A 48 -9.13 -1.07 8.40
C GLU A 48 -10.38 -1.88 8.06
N THR A 49 -10.29 -2.80 7.10
CA THR A 49 -11.42 -3.66 6.71
C THR A 49 -11.87 -4.56 7.85
N ARG A 50 -10.93 -5.05 8.67
CA ARG A 50 -11.23 -5.89 9.84
C ARG A 50 -11.79 -5.09 11.01
N ASN A 51 -11.48 -3.80 11.11
CA ASN A 51 -11.83 -2.97 12.26
C ASN A 51 -12.82 -1.84 11.91
N LYS A 52 -13.55 -1.96 10.78
CA LYS A 52 -14.55 -0.98 10.35
C LYS A 52 -15.50 -0.60 11.49
N GLY A 53 -15.73 0.70 11.64
CA GLY A 53 -16.62 1.27 12.65
C GLY A 53 -16.00 1.40 14.05
N LYS A 54 -14.79 0.87 14.27
CA LYS A 54 -14.03 1.05 15.52
C LYS A 54 -12.89 2.05 15.38
N LEU A 55 -12.41 2.32 14.17
CA LEU A 55 -11.30 3.25 13.98
C LEU A 55 -11.77 4.68 14.18
N TRP A 56 -10.89 5.52 14.72
CA TRP A 56 -11.14 6.95 14.88
C TRP A 56 -11.64 7.58 13.58
N LYS A 57 -10.99 7.30 12.44
CA LYS A 57 -11.40 7.81 11.12
C LYS A 57 -12.85 7.48 10.74
N ASP A 58 -13.43 6.39 11.26
CA ASP A 58 -14.81 6.01 10.99
C ASP A 58 -15.80 6.76 11.90
N ILE A 59 -15.39 7.15 13.11
CA ILE A 59 -16.25 7.79 14.12
C ILE A 59 -15.98 9.30 14.31
N LYS A 60 -14.89 9.82 13.74
CA LYS A 60 -14.42 11.21 13.87
C LYS A 60 -15.48 12.24 13.53
N HIS A 61 -16.31 11.94 12.53
CA HIS A 61 -17.44 12.78 12.11
C HIS A 61 -18.47 13.06 13.21
N LYS A 62 -18.50 12.26 14.29
CA LYS A 62 -19.41 12.45 15.42
C LYS A 62 -18.89 13.47 16.44
N TYR A 63 -17.59 13.78 16.39
CA TYR A 63 -16.88 14.53 17.42
C TYR A 63 -16.22 15.80 16.88
N GLU A 64 -16.10 15.95 15.56
CA GLU A 64 -15.72 17.21 14.95
C GLU A 64 -16.96 18.08 14.73
N THR A 65 -17.05 19.17 15.48
CA THR A 65 -18.01 20.26 15.22
C THR A 65 -17.71 20.82 13.83
N LYS A 66 -18.73 20.98 12.98
CA LYS A 66 -18.59 21.79 11.76
C LYS A 66 -18.27 23.22 12.20
N SER A 67 -17.00 23.61 12.18
CA SER A 67 -16.62 25.02 12.18
C SER A 67 -16.91 25.56 10.78
N ASP A 68 -18.14 26.02 10.63
CA ASP A 68 -18.54 27.26 9.96
C ASP A 68 -17.82 27.61 8.64
N GLY A 69 -18.53 27.40 7.54
CA GLY A 69 -18.23 27.97 6.23
C GLY A 69 -19.46 28.25 5.39
N ASP A 70 -20.64 28.37 6.01
CA ASP A 70 -21.89 28.73 5.32
C ASP A 70 -22.74 29.59 6.25
N THR A 71 -22.31 30.84 6.42
CA THR A 71 -23.20 31.90 6.91
C THR A 71 -24.08 32.28 5.71
N PRO A 72 -25.40 32.04 5.74
CA PRO A 72 -26.27 32.67 4.75
C PRO A 72 -26.21 34.16 5.09
N THR A 73 -25.50 34.94 4.27
CA THR A 73 -25.62 36.40 4.28
C THR A 73 -27.05 36.71 3.88
N GLY A 74 -27.93 36.76 4.88
CA GLY A 74 -29.26 37.32 4.76
C GLY A 74 -29.13 38.78 4.40
N ASP A 75 -29.27 39.03 3.12
CA ASP A 75 -29.97 40.17 2.55
C ASP A 75 -31.16 40.56 3.45
N THR A 76 -30.98 41.62 4.25
CA THR A 76 -32.08 42.44 4.73
C THR A 76 -31.62 43.89 4.82
N GLU A 77 -32.22 44.69 3.94
CA GLU A 77 -32.19 46.15 3.84
C GLU A 77 -32.65 46.82 5.16
N ALA A 78 -32.01 47.94 5.52
CA ALA A 78 -32.59 49.08 6.25
C ALA A 78 -31.68 50.30 6.17
#